data_AF-A0A559QHW2-F1
#
_entry.id   AF-A0A559QHW2-F1
#
_cell.length_a   1.000
_cell.length_b   1.000
_cell.length_c   1.000
_cell.angle_alpha   90.00
_cell.angle_beta   90.00
_cell.angle_gamma   90.00
#
_symmetry.space_group_name_H-M   'P 1'
#
loop_
_entity.id
_entity.type
_entity.pdbx_description
1 polymer ?
#
loop_
_entity_poly.entity_id
_entity_poly.type
_entity_poly.pdbx_seq_one_letter_code
_entity_poly.pdbx_strand_id
1 'polypeptide(L)'
;MRFCALLVSLLLCSCVQQPPLKLGDGQIYLRSSYPMIKLDGAATPNFYRITTAAGRHQLTVRYKTVLRTYLCEFDWQAEAGQVYEVVRDNQADPLTLYRWTRVNALWASRTQARAPNACRLENREPGSAAKSPGSSVQTH
;
A
#
# COMPACT_ATOMS: atom_id res chain seq x y z
N MET A 1 44.71 1.51 -27.17
CA MET A 1 44.02 0.21 -26.95
C MET A 1 43.38 0.06 -25.56
N ARG A 2 43.89 0.66 -24.47
CA ARG A 2 43.27 0.57 -23.13
C ARG A 2 41.90 1.27 -22.98
N PHE A 3 41.62 2.31 -23.76
CA PHE A 3 40.34 3.02 -23.72
C PHE A 3 39.15 2.25 -24.33
N CYS A 4 39.39 1.36 -25.31
CA CYS A 4 38.30 0.57 -25.91
C CYS A 4 37.70 -0.44 -24.93
N ALA A 5 38.51 -0.99 -24.01
CA ALA A 5 38.04 -1.96 -23.03
C ALA A 5 37.07 -1.35 -22.00
N LEU A 6 37.24 -0.06 -21.67
CA LEU A 6 36.40 0.66 -20.71
C LEU A 6 35.03 1.05 -21.29
N LEU A 7 34.97 1.30 -22.61
CA LEU A 7 33.70 1.61 -23.28
C LEU A 7 32.81 0.36 -23.42
N VAL A 8 33.41 -0.81 -23.66
CA VAL A 8 32.70 -2.08 -23.80
C VAL A 8 32.12 -2.57 -22.48
N SER A 9 32.81 -2.36 -21.35
CA SER A 9 32.29 -2.72 -20.03
C SER A 9 31.13 -1.84 -19.56
N LEU A 10 31.07 -0.57 -20.00
CA LEU A 10 29.92 0.31 -19.74
C LEU A 10 28.66 -0.08 -20.52
N LEU A 11 28.81 -0.64 -21.74
CA LEU A 11 27.69 -1.08 -22.58
C LEU A 11 27.03 -2.38 -22.08
N LEU A 12 27.76 -3.22 -21.34
CA LEU A 12 27.24 -4.47 -20.79
C LEU A 12 26.35 -4.28 -19.54
N CYS A 13 26.36 -3.09 -18.92
CA CYS A 13 25.54 -2.78 -17.75
C CYS A 13 24.14 -2.25 -18.09
N SER A 14 23.77 -2.11 -19.38
CA SER A 14 22.54 -1.43 -19.80
C SER A 14 21.30 -2.33 -19.92
N CYS A 15 21.43 -3.65 -19.78
CA CYS A 15 20.30 -4.58 -19.84
C CYS A 15 19.69 -4.82 -18.45
N VAL A 16 19.29 -3.75 -17.75
CA VAL A 16 18.51 -3.88 -16.51
C VAL A 16 17.05 -4.16 -16.88
N GLN A 17 16.74 -5.41 -17.19
CA GLN A 17 15.36 -5.86 -17.32
C GLN A 17 14.83 -6.13 -15.91
N GLN A 18 13.92 -5.27 -15.42
CA GLN A 18 13.29 -5.53 -14.13
C GLN A 18 12.51 -6.86 -14.19
N PRO A 19 12.69 -7.74 -13.20
CA PRO A 19 11.94 -8.99 -13.17
C PRO A 19 10.43 -8.69 -13.23
N PRO A 20 9.66 -9.44 -14.01
CA PRO A 20 8.21 -9.34 -13.97
C PRO A 20 7.76 -9.63 -12.54
N LEU A 21 6.78 -8.86 -12.06
CA LEU A 21 6.17 -9.17 -10.77
C LEU A 21 5.49 -10.53 -10.94
N LYS A 22 6.03 -11.56 -10.28
CA LYS A 22 5.49 -12.92 -10.33
C LYS A 22 4.22 -12.98 -9.48
N LEU A 23 3.12 -12.57 -10.08
CA LEU A 23 1.78 -12.83 -9.57
C LEU A 23 1.34 -14.21 -10.06
N GLY A 24 0.67 -14.98 -9.19
CA GLY A 24 -0.01 -16.18 -9.63
C GLY A 24 -1.15 -15.85 -10.59
N ASP A 25 -1.58 -16.83 -11.37
CA ASP A 25 -2.72 -16.67 -12.27
C ASP A 25 -3.96 -16.23 -11.48
N GLY A 26 -4.63 -15.19 -11.98
CA GLY A 26 -5.82 -14.64 -11.31
C GLY A 26 -5.54 -13.83 -10.05
N GLN A 27 -4.28 -13.52 -9.71
CA GLN A 27 -3.96 -12.73 -8.52
C GLN A 27 -3.73 -11.26 -8.82
N ILE A 28 -3.83 -10.43 -7.78
CA ILE A 28 -3.51 -9.01 -7.77
C ILE A 28 -2.56 -8.70 -6.62
N TYR A 29 -1.74 -7.66 -6.78
CA TYR A 29 -0.85 -7.17 -5.74
C TYR A 29 -1.33 -5.81 -5.27
N LEU A 30 -1.77 -5.73 -4.03
CA LEU A 30 -2.20 -4.49 -3.41
C LEU A 30 -1.12 -4.03 -2.42
N ARG A 31 -0.73 -2.76 -2.54
CA ARG A 31 0.16 -2.09 -1.59
C ARG A 31 -0.44 -0.79 -1.09
N SER A 32 -0.01 -0.37 0.08
CA SER A 32 -0.45 0.89 0.66
C SER A 32 0.71 1.55 1.39
N SER A 33 0.78 2.89 1.32
CA SER A 33 1.65 3.68 2.21
C SER A 33 1.08 3.82 3.63
N TYR A 34 -0.13 3.33 3.86
CA TYR A 34 -0.88 3.41 5.11
C TYR A 34 -1.40 2.03 5.55
N PRO A 35 -1.58 1.78 6.86
CA PRO A 35 -2.07 0.50 7.34
C PRO A 35 -3.44 0.13 6.76
N MET A 36 -3.50 -0.91 5.95
CA MET A 36 -4.70 -1.65 5.61
C MET A 36 -5.12 -2.40 6.87
N ILE A 37 -6.36 -2.23 7.32
CA ILE A 37 -6.86 -2.87 8.55
C ILE A 37 -7.81 -4.01 8.21
N LYS A 38 -8.60 -3.84 7.13
CA LYS A 38 -9.52 -4.86 6.65
C LYS A 38 -9.48 -4.96 5.13
N LEU A 39 -9.59 -6.19 4.63
CA LEU A 39 -9.87 -6.50 3.23
C LEU A 39 -11.02 -7.50 3.22
N ASP A 40 -12.10 -7.18 2.51
CA ASP A 40 -13.31 -7.99 2.39
C ASP A 40 -13.89 -8.42 3.73
N GLY A 41 -13.87 -7.49 4.70
CA GLY A 41 -14.35 -7.69 6.06
C GLY A 41 -13.37 -8.41 7.00
N ALA A 42 -12.34 -9.09 6.47
CA ALA A 42 -11.33 -9.78 7.26
C ALA A 42 -10.16 -8.87 7.63
N ALA A 43 -9.57 -9.06 8.81
CA ALA A 43 -8.36 -8.35 9.18
C ALA A 43 -7.20 -8.76 8.26
N THR A 44 -6.42 -7.78 7.77
CA THR A 44 -5.31 -8.09 6.88
C THR A 44 -4.11 -8.63 7.66
N PRO A 45 -3.50 -9.76 7.25
CA PRO A 45 -2.33 -10.32 7.93
C PRO A 45 -1.08 -9.43 7.79
N ASN A 46 -1.03 -8.60 6.76
CA ASN A 46 0.03 -7.62 6.53
C ASN A 46 -0.59 -6.26 6.22
N PHE A 47 -0.22 -5.26 7.01
CA PHE A 47 -0.81 -3.93 6.96
C PHE A 47 -0.45 -3.12 5.71
N TYR A 48 0.56 -3.49 4.93
CA TYR A 48 1.03 -2.62 3.83
C TYR A 48 1.09 -3.29 2.47
N ARG A 49 1.07 -4.63 2.43
CA ARG A 49 1.20 -5.41 1.19
C ARG A 49 0.38 -6.68 1.30
N ILE A 50 -0.40 -6.97 0.27
CA ILE A 50 -1.17 -8.21 0.18
C ILE A 50 -1.26 -8.66 -1.28
N THR A 51 -1.15 -9.97 -1.48
CA THR A 51 -1.51 -10.62 -2.73
C THR A 51 -2.82 -11.34 -2.50
N THR A 52 -3.82 -11.10 -3.36
CA THR A 52 -5.15 -11.72 -3.25
C THR A 52 -5.67 -12.06 -4.65
N ALA A 53 -6.81 -12.75 -4.74
CA ALA A 53 -7.46 -13.04 -6.02
C ALA A 53 -7.94 -11.75 -6.69
N ALA A 54 -8.11 -11.76 -8.01
CA ALA A 54 -8.84 -10.73 -8.73
C ALA A 54 -10.34 -10.84 -8.45
N GLY A 55 -11.05 -9.71 -8.56
CA GLY A 55 -12.46 -9.67 -8.18
C GLY A 55 -12.87 -8.33 -7.58
N ARG A 56 -14.09 -8.28 -7.06
CA ARG A 56 -14.57 -7.11 -6.33
C ARG A 56 -14.02 -7.15 -4.92
N HIS A 57 -13.41 -6.05 -4.49
CA HIS A 57 -12.87 -5.92 -3.14
C HIS A 57 -13.38 -4.69 -2.42
N GLN A 58 -13.45 -4.82 -1.09
CA GLN A 58 -13.63 -3.72 -0.17
C GLN A 58 -12.42 -3.63 0.77
N LEU A 59 -11.74 -2.49 0.76
CA LEU A 59 -10.54 -2.24 1.56
C LEU A 59 -10.80 -1.13 2.57
N THR A 60 -10.42 -1.34 3.82
CA THR A 60 -10.38 -0.30 4.85
C THR A 60 -8.93 0.04 5.19
N VAL A 61 -8.55 1.30 5.04
CA VAL A 61 -7.22 1.84 5.32
C VAL A 61 -7.30 2.85 6.47
N ARG A 62 -6.41 2.71 7.45
CA ARG A 62 -6.26 3.65 8.56
C ARG A 62 -5.36 4.80 8.15
N TYR A 63 -5.92 6.00 8.13
CA TYR A 63 -5.23 7.23 7.79
C TYR A 63 -5.08 8.12 9.02
N LYS A 64 -3.84 8.30 9.48
CA LYS A 64 -3.53 9.14 10.64
C LYS A 64 -3.09 10.52 10.19
N THR A 65 -3.76 11.55 10.71
CA THR A 65 -3.34 12.96 10.63
C THR A 65 -2.74 13.40 11.96
N VAL A 66 -2.28 14.65 12.04
CA VAL A 66 -1.79 15.24 13.30
C VAL A 66 -2.89 15.26 14.37
N LEU A 67 -4.14 15.56 13.98
CA LEU A 67 -5.24 15.79 14.92
C LEU A 67 -6.09 14.54 15.17
N ARG A 68 -6.30 13.72 14.14
CA ARG A 68 -7.30 12.65 14.14
C ARG A 68 -6.85 11.44 13.33
N THR A 69 -7.44 10.28 13.64
CA THR A 69 -7.31 9.07 12.83
C THR A 69 -8.62 8.80 12.11
N TYR A 70 -8.53 8.45 10.83
CA TYR A 70 -9.67 8.13 9.97
C TYR A 70 -9.56 6.70 9.47
N LEU A 71 -10.71 6.07 9.22
CA LEU A 71 -10.87 4.83 8.49
C LEU A 71 -11.47 5.19 7.13
N CYS A 72 -10.69 4.97 6.07
CA CYS A 72 -11.10 5.23 4.70
C CYS A 72 -11.39 3.91 4.00
N GLU A 73 -12.55 3.82 3.34
CA GLU A 73 -13.06 2.63 2.68
C GLU A 73 -13.01 2.79 1.17
N PHE A 74 -12.54 1.77 0.47
CA PHE A 74 -12.48 1.72 -1.00
C PHE A 74 -13.21 0.49 -1.50
N ASP A 75 -14.09 0.68 -2.48
CA ASP A 75 -14.65 -0.42 -3.27
C ASP A 75 -14.14 -0.33 -4.71
N TRP A 76 -13.56 -1.42 -5.22
CA TRP A 76 -13.09 -1.49 -6.60
C TRP A 76 -13.19 -2.90 -7.18
N GLN A 77 -13.15 -2.96 -8.51
CA GLN A 77 -13.00 -4.20 -9.26
C GLN A 77 -11.52 -4.38 -9.60
N ALA A 78 -10.89 -5.39 -9.01
CA ALA A 78 -9.51 -5.75 -9.27
C ALA A 78 -9.41 -6.69 -10.47
N GLU A 79 -8.48 -6.40 -11.38
CA GLU A 79 -8.18 -7.18 -12.56
C GLU A 79 -6.92 -8.02 -12.34
N ALA A 80 -6.91 -9.27 -12.82
CA ALA A 80 -5.79 -10.18 -12.66
C ALA A 80 -4.49 -9.62 -13.25
N GLY A 81 -3.37 -9.92 -12.60
CA GLY A 81 -2.04 -9.48 -13.01
C GLY A 81 -1.75 -8.00 -12.75
N GLN A 82 -2.67 -7.28 -12.10
CA GLN A 82 -2.50 -5.85 -11.83
C GLN A 82 -1.92 -5.56 -10.44
N VAL A 83 -1.29 -4.39 -10.36
CA VAL A 83 -0.81 -3.81 -9.12
C VAL A 83 -1.69 -2.63 -8.74
N TYR A 84 -2.13 -2.60 -7.49
CA TYR A 84 -2.92 -1.52 -6.92
C TYR A 84 -2.14 -0.85 -5.78
N GLU A 85 -2.27 0.47 -5.68
CA GLU A 85 -1.57 1.25 -4.68
C GLU A 85 -2.49 2.28 -4.02
N VAL A 86 -2.54 2.27 -2.69
CA VAL A 86 -3.13 3.35 -1.90
C VAL A 86 -2.04 4.30 -1.41
N VAL A 87 -2.16 5.58 -1.76
CA VAL A 87 -1.26 6.66 -1.35
C VAL A 87 -2.06 7.91 -1.00
N ARG A 88 -1.44 8.85 -0.28
CA ARG A 88 -1.98 10.21 -0.21
C ARG A 88 -1.70 10.89 -1.55
N ASP A 89 -2.75 11.42 -2.18
CA ASP A 89 -2.62 12.37 -3.27
C ASP A 89 -2.83 13.79 -2.72
N ASN A 90 -2.23 14.80 -3.34
CA ASN A 90 -2.33 16.20 -2.91
C ASN A 90 -3.65 16.86 -3.33
N GLN A 91 -4.63 16.07 -3.76
CA GLN A 91 -5.95 16.54 -4.20
C GLN A 91 -6.94 16.63 -3.02
N ALA A 92 -8.22 16.80 -3.32
CA ALA A 92 -9.28 17.01 -2.33
C ALA A 92 -9.46 15.82 -1.37
N ASP A 93 -9.16 14.59 -1.81
CA ASP A 93 -9.32 13.37 -1.03
C ASP A 93 -8.07 13.00 -0.23
N PRO A 94 -8.21 12.53 1.02
CA PRO A 94 -7.06 12.27 1.88
C PRO A 94 -6.18 11.09 1.41
N LEU A 95 -6.77 10.16 0.67
CA LEU A 95 -6.12 8.98 0.10
C LEU A 95 -6.72 8.70 -1.28
N THR A 96 -5.92 8.08 -2.15
CA THR A 96 -6.32 7.67 -3.49
C THR A 96 -5.80 6.27 -3.77
N LEU A 97 -6.66 5.42 -4.33
CA LEU A 97 -6.31 4.11 -4.87
C LEU A 97 -6.00 4.27 -6.36
N TYR A 98 -4.82 3.82 -6.78
CA TYR A 98 -4.40 3.79 -8.17
C TYR A 98 -4.19 2.36 -8.65
N ARG A 99 -4.41 2.15 -9.95
CA ARG A 99 -3.89 1.01 -10.69
C ARG A 99 -2.57 1.38 -11.34
N TRP A 100 -1.55 0.57 -11.14
CA TRP A 100 -0.28 0.71 -11.83
C TRP A 100 -0.34 0.06 -13.21
N THR A 101 -0.04 0.81 -14.25
CA THR A 101 0.17 0.29 -15.60
C THR A 101 1.63 0.46 -15.97
N ARG A 102 2.29 -0.63 -16.39
CA ARG A 102 3.65 -0.54 -16.93
C ARG A 102 3.63 0.26 -18.23
N VAL A 103 4.51 1.25 -18.32
CA VAL A 103 4.74 2.02 -19.54
C VAL A 103 5.88 1.39 -20.33
N ASN A 104 6.92 0.91 -19.64
CA ASN A 104 8.04 0.16 -20.23
C ASN A 104 8.74 -0.68 -19.13
N ALA A 105 9.95 -1.17 -19.42
CA ALA A 105 10.73 -2.01 -18.51
C ALA A 105 11.23 -1.32 -17.23
N LEU A 106 11.27 0.02 -17.21
CA LEU A 106 11.79 0.81 -16.09
C LEU A 106 10.73 1.69 -15.44
N TRP A 107 9.66 2.00 -16.17
CA TRP A 107 8.66 2.97 -15.78
C TRP A 107 7.27 2.34 -15.66
N ALA A 108 6.57 2.71 -14.60
CA ALA A 108 5.15 2.47 -14.43
C ALA A 108 4.45 3.79 -14.16
N SER A 109 3.21 3.91 -14.63
CA SER A 109 2.35 5.06 -14.39
C SER A 109 1.20 4.67 -13.47
N ARG A 110 0.78 5.61 -12.64
CA ARG A 110 -0.46 5.52 -11.86
C ARG A 110 -1.62 5.91 -12.75
N THR A 111 -2.60 5.03 -12.87
CA THR A 111 -3.82 5.22 -13.66
C THR A 111 -5.05 4.93 -12.81
N GLN A 112 -6.22 5.31 -13.32
CA GLN A 112 -7.51 5.03 -12.68
C GLN A 112 -7.56 5.46 -11.21
N ALA A 113 -7.27 6.74 -10.97
CA ALA A 113 -7.38 7.34 -9.65
C ALA A 113 -8.80 7.13 -9.09
N ARG A 114 -8.90 6.56 -7.90
CA ARG A 114 -10.16 6.32 -7.21
C ARG A 114 -10.09 6.87 -5.79
N ALA A 115 -10.98 7.81 -5.50
CA ALA A 115 -11.23 8.32 -4.16
C ALA A 115 -11.87 7.24 -3.27
N PRO A 116 -11.71 7.32 -1.95
CA PRO A 116 -12.42 6.46 -1.02
C PRO A 116 -13.93 6.70 -1.12
N ASN A 117 -14.70 5.64 -0.96
CA ASN A 117 -16.15 5.68 -0.89
C ASN A 117 -16.60 6.46 0.37
N ALA A 118 -15.85 6.34 1.46
CA ALA A 118 -16.07 7.08 2.69
C ALA A 118 -14.77 7.18 3.51
N CYS A 119 -14.60 8.27 4.26
CA CYS A 119 -13.61 8.38 5.32
C CYS A 119 -14.30 8.82 6.61
N ARG A 120 -14.25 7.97 7.64
CA ARG A 120 -14.91 8.21 8.93
C ARG A 120 -13.88 8.33 10.03
N LEU A 121 -14.20 9.10 11.08
CA LEU A 121 -13.35 9.17 12.25
C LEU A 121 -13.27 7.79 12.90
N GLU A 122 -12.05 7.36 13.21
CA GLU A 122 -11.84 6.18 14.03
C GLU A 122 -12.25 6.55 15.46
N ASN A 123 -13.46 6.18 15.85
CA ASN A 123 -13.90 6.29 17.23
C ASN A 123 -13.02 5.37 18.05
N ARG A 124 -12.15 5.94 18.90
CA ARG A 124 -11.51 5.17 19.96
C ARG A 124 -12.62 4.70 20.88
N GLU A 125 -12.91 3.41 20.91
CA GLU A 125 -13.64 2.85 22.03
C GLU A 125 -12.85 3.19 23.31
N PRO A 126 -13.47 3.80 24.33
CA PRO A 126 -12.84 4.07 25.61
C PRO A 126 -12.65 2.74 26.37
N GLY A 127 -11.66 1.94 25.96
CA GLY A 127 -11.41 0.61 26.54
C GLY A 127 -9.95 0.16 26.58
N SER A 128 -9.04 0.84 25.87
CA SER A 128 -7.60 0.56 25.98
C SER A 128 -6.92 1.58 26.89
N ALA A 129 -7.38 1.67 28.13
CA ALA A 129 -6.60 2.34 29.17
C ALA A 129 -5.27 1.60 29.31
N ALA A 130 -4.18 2.34 29.08
CA ALA A 130 -2.83 1.88 29.36
C ALA A 130 -2.78 1.30 30.77
N LYS A 131 -2.33 0.06 30.89
CA LYS A 131 -1.97 -0.56 32.17
C LYS A 131 -0.84 0.30 32.76
N SER A 132 -1.20 1.24 33.63
CA SER A 132 -0.26 2.07 34.37
C SER A 132 0.67 1.14 35.16
N PRO A 133 2.01 1.29 35.08
CA PRO A 133 2.90 0.50 35.91
C PRO A 133 2.65 0.92 37.36
N GLY A 134 2.21 -0.03 38.18
CA GLY A 134 2.04 0.15 39.61
C GLY A 134 3.38 0.54 40.23
N SER A 135 3.43 1.74 40.79
CA SER A 135 4.50 2.18 41.69
C SER A 135 4.34 1.43 43.00
N SER A 136 5.15 0.40 43.24
CA SER A 136 5.33 -0.20 44.55
C SER A 136 6.34 0.63 45.34
N VAL A 137 5.86 1.61 46.09
CA VAL A 137 6.57 2.18 47.24
C VAL A 137 6.28 1.28 48.43
N GLN A 138 7.27 0.48 48.84
CA GLN A 138 7.29 -0.13 50.17
C GLN A 138 8.18 0.72 51.07
N THR A 139 7.57 1.43 52.00
CA THR A 139 8.22 1.97 53.20
C THR A 139 7.65 1.24 54.41
N HIS A 140 8.51 0.45 55.06
CA HIS A 140 8.77 0.34 56.50
C HIS A 140 9.29 -1.04 56.87
#